data_AF-A0A4Y8R8X7-F1
#
_entry.id   AF-A0A4Y8R8X7-F1
#
_cell.length_a   1.000
_cell.length_b   1.000
_cell.length_c   1.000
_cell.angle_alpha   90.00
_cell.angle_beta   90.00
_cell.angle_gamma   90.00
#
_symmetry.space_group_name_H-M   'P 1'
#
loop_
_entity.id
_entity.type
_entity.pdbx_description
1 polymer ?
#
loop_
_entity_poly.entity_id
_entity_poly.type
_entity_poly.pdbx_seq_one_letter_code
_entity_poly.pdbx_strand_id
1 'polypeptide(L)'
;MASGTQSPAPSGVSSAAGASAAAASAARPTPTPAAASSTGTGRGAPSAPPPAGRSGGPGIGGIIGAAILGAVLALAGASIFVANGWLPGFGTPPQTAANAYATEDALKSVNDEIAKLREEIGAAGTASGGEPVDLSGIEKRLDTIESSTAEIAAIKQSADAAGQTAQGAEKAATAAQQSATALMDASDRTSRDAADALKQAAAANQTAGGAQQAATNAQETANGAQSTAQSASDAAKQAATTAGEAKETADAASAKLNDSLPKLEDRVAAIEEANKRAATALAAANLKSAIDSGNPFAEQLETFAKTTGSGEATESLRTFAADGVPSERELAEQWPSVERKIADALSPPQPSAPVGDQFMAGLKSLVQVRSSNSAPPSDKSDDATLSRLDAAMRSGDLKAFQSEWQTLPDDAKSASADFADKVKARLTAEEIVSSTLSGAIAGPQPQSPDAAEPANQG
;
A
#
# COMPACT_ATOMS: atom_id res chain seq x y z
N MET A 1 -39.24 -29.93 -33.95
CA MET A 1 -40.16 -30.29 -32.84
C MET A 1 -39.57 -29.72 -31.54
N ALA A 2 -40.43 -29.30 -30.61
CA ALA A 2 -40.14 -28.92 -29.21
C ALA A 2 -39.04 -27.86 -28.94
N SER A 3 -39.49 -26.65 -28.63
CA SER A 3 -38.74 -25.59 -27.93
C SER A 3 -38.49 -25.95 -26.45
N GLY A 4 -37.54 -25.30 -25.77
CA GLY A 4 -37.32 -25.53 -24.33
C GLY A 4 -36.21 -24.74 -23.65
N THR A 5 -36.25 -23.41 -23.69
CA THR A 5 -35.38 -22.55 -22.85
C THR A 5 -36.04 -22.26 -21.50
N GLN A 6 -35.37 -22.55 -20.37
CA GLN A 6 -35.70 -21.89 -19.11
C GLN A 6 -34.48 -21.78 -18.17
N SER A 7 -34.24 -20.55 -17.69
CA SER A 7 -33.28 -20.23 -16.64
C SER A 7 -34.06 -19.89 -15.35
N PRO A 8 -33.65 -20.33 -14.16
CA PRO A 8 -34.26 -19.94 -12.90
C PRO A 8 -33.67 -18.63 -12.36
N ALA A 9 -34.54 -17.63 -12.13
CA ALA A 9 -34.21 -16.42 -11.38
C ALA A 9 -34.30 -16.67 -9.86
N PRO A 10 -33.59 -15.90 -9.01
CA PRO A 10 -33.61 -16.08 -7.56
C PRO A 10 -34.91 -15.57 -6.91
N SER A 11 -35.43 -16.33 -5.95
CA SER A 11 -36.59 -15.95 -5.14
C SER A 11 -36.26 -14.85 -4.14
N GLY A 12 -37.06 -13.78 -4.13
CA GLY A 12 -37.02 -12.77 -3.08
C GLY A 12 -37.83 -13.17 -1.83
N VAL A 13 -37.43 -12.63 -0.68
CA VAL A 13 -38.23 -12.61 0.55
C VAL A 13 -38.23 -11.18 1.11
N SER A 14 -39.39 -10.72 1.57
CA SER A 14 -39.62 -9.36 2.09
C SER A 14 -40.36 -9.42 3.43
N SER A 15 -40.13 -8.38 4.24
CA SER A 15 -40.81 -8.08 5.52
C SER A 15 -40.42 -8.97 6.72
N ALA A 16 -40.39 -8.49 7.97
CA ALA A 16 -40.82 -7.19 8.48
C ALA A 16 -39.96 -6.63 9.63
N ALA A 17 -39.86 -5.30 9.66
CA ALA A 17 -39.95 -4.39 10.80
C ALA A 17 -39.59 -4.86 12.23
N GLY A 18 -38.65 -4.14 12.85
CA GLY A 18 -38.41 -4.12 14.29
C GLY A 18 -37.53 -2.92 14.67
N ALA A 19 -38.14 -1.82 15.11
CA ALA A 19 -37.43 -0.58 15.45
C ALA A 19 -37.13 -0.48 16.96
N SER A 20 -35.93 -0.03 17.30
CA SER A 20 -35.68 0.76 18.52
C SER A 20 -34.43 1.62 18.34
N ALA A 21 -34.43 2.80 18.97
CA ALA A 21 -33.46 3.86 18.70
C ALA A 21 -32.37 3.95 19.77
N ALA A 22 -31.19 4.43 19.37
CA ALA A 22 -30.25 5.12 20.24
C ALA A 22 -29.54 6.21 19.43
N ALA A 23 -29.64 7.47 19.87
CA ALA A 23 -29.10 8.63 19.16
C ALA A 23 -27.73 9.05 19.70
N ALA A 24 -26.85 9.52 18.81
CA ALA A 24 -25.64 10.25 19.18
C ALA A 24 -25.40 11.40 18.18
N SER A 25 -25.80 12.62 18.57
CA SER A 25 -25.56 13.85 17.81
C SER A 25 -24.30 14.57 18.29
N ALA A 26 -23.37 14.85 17.38
CA ALA A 26 -22.47 16.02 17.39
C ALA A 26 -21.64 16.01 16.07
N ALA A 27 -21.99 16.79 15.06
CA ALA A 27 -21.65 18.21 14.89
C ALA A 27 -20.27 18.46 14.22
N ARG A 28 -20.29 18.65 12.90
CA ARG A 28 -19.28 19.42 12.15
C ARG A 28 -19.77 20.86 12.00
N PRO A 29 -18.90 21.87 12.13
CA PRO A 29 -19.07 23.16 11.47
C PRO A 29 -17.99 23.43 10.40
N THR A 30 -18.28 24.44 9.59
CA THR A 30 -17.62 24.85 8.32
C THR A 30 -16.39 25.76 8.50
N PRO A 31 -15.57 25.97 7.45
CA PRO A 31 -14.43 26.89 7.50
C PRO A 31 -14.85 28.37 7.37
N THR A 32 -14.05 29.27 7.95
CA THR A 32 -14.17 30.73 7.82
C THR A 32 -12.82 31.31 7.36
N PRO A 33 -12.79 32.26 6.40
CA PRO A 33 -11.56 32.92 5.94
C PRO A 33 -11.30 34.26 6.63
N ALA A 34 -10.04 34.61 6.96
CA ALA A 34 -9.60 36.00 7.12
C ALA A 34 -8.06 36.17 7.23
N ALA A 35 -7.59 37.28 6.62
CA ALA A 35 -6.53 38.20 7.08
C ALA A 35 -5.10 37.71 7.42
N ALA A 36 -4.21 38.02 6.48
CA ALA A 36 -2.87 38.62 6.63
C ALA A 36 -2.30 38.93 8.05
N SER A 37 -0.99 38.68 8.18
CA SER A 37 -0.08 39.50 9.01
C SER A 37 1.32 39.49 8.40
N SER A 38 2.00 40.64 8.45
CA SER A 38 3.29 40.91 7.82
C SER A 38 4.45 40.89 8.82
N THR A 39 5.69 40.76 8.31
CA THR A 39 6.89 41.60 8.60
C THR A 39 8.17 40.76 8.53
N GLY A 40 9.24 41.26 7.88
CA GLY A 40 10.55 40.58 7.95
C GLY A 40 11.58 40.76 6.82
N THR A 41 11.74 41.98 6.28
CA THR A 41 13.03 42.56 5.81
C THR A 41 14.09 41.71 5.08
N GLY A 42 14.36 42.02 3.81
CA GLY A 42 15.52 41.51 3.04
C GLY A 42 15.88 42.39 1.82
N ARG A 43 16.86 43.29 1.99
CA ARG A 43 17.24 44.39 1.08
C ARG A 43 17.90 43.93 -0.25
N GLY A 44 17.45 44.47 -1.39
CA GLY A 44 18.09 44.37 -2.72
C GLY A 44 17.61 45.46 -3.68
N ALA A 45 18.50 46.04 -4.49
CA ALA A 45 18.27 47.27 -5.28
C ALA A 45 17.78 47.00 -6.73
N PRO A 46 17.26 48.00 -7.47
CA PRO A 46 16.54 47.79 -8.72
C PRO A 46 17.43 47.84 -9.98
N SER A 47 16.96 47.20 -11.06
CA SER A 47 17.50 47.38 -12.42
C SER A 47 16.37 47.51 -13.43
N ALA A 48 16.45 48.53 -14.29
CA ALA A 48 15.45 48.89 -15.30
C ALA A 48 15.63 48.07 -16.61
N PRO A 49 14.59 47.99 -17.48
CA PRO A 49 14.65 47.22 -18.73
C PRO A 49 15.43 47.94 -19.85
N PRO A 50 15.98 47.20 -20.84
CA PRO A 50 16.71 47.79 -21.96
C PRO A 50 15.79 48.37 -23.05
N PRO A 51 16.16 49.49 -23.70
CA PRO A 51 15.45 50.03 -24.86
C PRO A 51 15.86 49.35 -26.18
N ALA A 52 14.99 49.44 -27.18
CA ALA A 52 15.21 48.89 -28.52
C ALA A 52 16.35 49.60 -29.28
N GLY A 53 17.24 48.82 -29.89
CA GLY A 53 18.33 49.33 -30.73
C GLY A 53 17.88 49.68 -32.15
N ARG A 54 18.25 50.88 -32.60
CA ARG A 54 18.23 51.27 -34.03
C ARG A 54 19.62 51.03 -34.64
N SER A 55 19.63 50.34 -35.77
CA SER A 55 20.62 50.47 -36.86
C SER A 55 19.82 50.65 -38.16
N GLY A 56 20.29 51.27 -39.23
CA GLY A 56 21.62 51.75 -39.58
C GLY A 56 21.83 51.47 -41.07
N GLY A 57 21.66 52.49 -41.93
CA GLY A 57 21.74 52.34 -43.40
C GLY A 57 23.17 52.12 -43.93
N PRO A 58 23.32 51.85 -45.23
CA PRO A 58 23.64 52.91 -46.21
C PRO A 58 22.76 52.85 -47.48
N GLY A 59 22.55 53.93 -48.26
CA GLY A 59 23.45 54.46 -49.32
C GLY A 59 23.28 53.64 -50.63
N ILE A 60 23.16 54.14 -51.88
CA ILE A 60 23.59 55.35 -52.63
C ILE A 60 22.53 55.60 -53.75
N GLY A 61 22.30 56.76 -54.41
CA GLY A 61 22.81 58.14 -54.25
C GLY A 61 23.08 58.86 -55.61
N GLY A 62 22.22 59.80 -56.03
CA GLY A 62 22.30 60.58 -57.29
C GLY A 62 21.29 60.16 -58.37
N ILE A 63 20.86 61.00 -59.35
CA ILE A 63 21.35 62.33 -59.77
C ILE A 63 20.19 63.20 -60.35
N ILE A 64 20.23 64.50 -60.05
CA ILE A 64 19.73 65.71 -60.77
C ILE A 64 18.81 65.54 -62.00
N GLY A 65 17.70 66.29 -62.02
CA GLY A 65 16.95 66.64 -63.24
C GLY A 65 15.80 67.62 -62.98
N ALA A 66 15.94 68.90 -63.35
CA ALA A 66 14.93 69.93 -63.10
C ALA A 66 13.88 70.03 -64.21
N ALA A 67 12.62 70.30 -63.86
CA ALA A 67 11.70 71.10 -64.69
C ALA A 67 10.50 71.60 -63.86
N ILE A 68 10.30 72.92 -63.81
CA ILE A 68 9.10 73.55 -63.28
C ILE A 68 7.99 73.39 -64.33
N LEU A 69 7.10 72.39 -64.15
CA LEU A 69 5.91 72.21 -65.01
C LEU A 69 4.73 71.48 -64.32
N GLY A 70 4.82 71.20 -63.01
CA GLY A 70 3.75 70.56 -62.24
C GLY A 70 2.64 71.50 -61.73
N ALA A 71 2.82 72.82 -61.82
CA ALA A 71 1.96 73.82 -61.17
C ALA A 71 0.76 74.30 -62.02
N VAL A 72 0.60 73.81 -63.26
CA VAL A 72 -0.46 74.28 -64.19
C VAL A 72 -1.55 73.22 -64.42
N LEU A 73 -1.26 71.93 -64.21
CA LEU A 73 -2.25 70.85 -64.38
C LEU A 73 -3.06 70.51 -63.10
N ALA A 74 -2.75 71.15 -61.98
CA ALA A 74 -3.50 70.99 -60.72
C ALA A 74 -4.80 71.83 -60.62
N LEU A 75 -5.08 72.71 -61.60
CA LEU A 75 -6.19 73.68 -61.54
C LEU A 75 -7.40 73.34 -62.43
N ALA A 76 -7.35 72.27 -63.24
CA ALA A 76 -8.45 71.89 -64.13
C ALA A 76 -9.31 70.71 -63.62
N GLY A 77 -8.86 69.96 -62.60
CA GLY A 77 -9.51 68.72 -62.14
C GLY A 77 -10.28 68.79 -60.81
N ALA A 78 -10.20 69.88 -60.06
CA ALA A 78 -10.62 69.92 -58.65
C ALA A 78 -11.96 70.64 -58.36
N SER A 79 -12.63 71.17 -59.38
CA SER A 79 -13.79 72.06 -59.21
C SER A 79 -15.15 71.36 -58.98
N ILE A 80 -15.25 70.04 -59.12
CA ILE A 80 -16.52 69.31 -58.95
C ILE A 80 -16.75 68.81 -57.50
N PHE A 81 -15.70 68.65 -56.69
CA PHE A 81 -15.81 68.02 -55.35
C PHE A 81 -15.89 68.99 -54.16
N VAL A 82 -15.68 70.30 -54.36
CA VAL A 82 -15.72 71.29 -53.26
C VAL A 82 -17.14 71.80 -52.94
N ALA A 83 -18.12 71.55 -53.83
CA ALA A 83 -19.50 72.01 -53.66
C ALA A 83 -20.27 71.36 -52.49
N ASN A 84 -19.79 70.24 -51.93
CA ASN A 84 -20.49 69.45 -50.90
C ASN A 84 -19.92 69.58 -49.48
N GLY A 85 -19.08 70.60 -49.20
CA GLY A 85 -18.97 71.17 -47.84
C GLY A 85 -18.31 70.31 -46.75
N TRP A 86 -17.26 69.54 -47.05
CA TRP A 86 -16.51 68.80 -46.02
C TRP A 86 -14.98 68.92 -46.17
N LEU A 87 -14.41 70.07 -45.75
CA LEU A 87 -13.11 70.25 -45.07
C LEU A 87 -12.77 71.76 -44.93
N PRO A 88 -12.21 72.23 -43.80
CA PRO A 88 -11.99 73.65 -43.56
C PRO A 88 -10.57 74.14 -43.95
N GLY A 89 -10.50 75.35 -44.50
CA GLY A 89 -9.33 76.21 -44.35
C GLY A 89 -8.25 76.19 -45.45
N PHE A 90 -8.60 76.57 -46.68
CA PHE A 90 -7.66 77.26 -47.59
C PHE A 90 -8.36 78.42 -48.31
N GLY A 91 -7.62 79.51 -48.54
CA GLY A 91 -8.19 80.82 -48.91
C GLY A 91 -8.71 80.93 -50.34
N THR A 92 -9.60 81.88 -50.55
CA THR A 92 -10.18 82.25 -51.86
C THR A 92 -9.11 82.73 -52.85
N PRO A 93 -8.97 82.11 -54.04
CA PRO A 93 -8.16 82.67 -55.12
C PRO A 93 -8.88 83.83 -55.85
N PRO A 94 -8.14 84.80 -56.42
CA PRO A 94 -8.71 86.00 -57.05
C PRO A 94 -9.35 85.73 -58.43
N GLN A 95 -10.44 86.44 -58.71
CA GLN A 95 -11.13 86.45 -60.02
C GLN A 95 -10.38 87.30 -61.06
N THR A 96 -9.41 86.75 -61.81
CA THR A 96 -8.90 87.43 -63.02
C THR A 96 -8.34 86.50 -64.10
N ALA A 97 -9.19 85.70 -64.77
CA ALA A 97 -8.80 84.94 -65.97
C ALA A 97 -9.98 84.47 -66.85
N ALA A 98 -11.04 85.29 -67.01
CA ALA A 98 -12.20 84.94 -67.84
C ALA A 98 -12.84 86.19 -68.46
N ASN A 99 -12.16 86.78 -69.47
CA ASN A 99 -12.72 87.57 -70.58
C ASN A 99 -11.56 88.16 -71.40
N ALA A 100 -11.04 87.35 -72.33
CA ALA A 100 -10.03 87.76 -73.32
C ALA A 100 -10.21 86.94 -74.61
N TYR A 101 -11.44 86.92 -75.13
CA TYR A 101 -11.79 86.32 -76.42
C TYR A 101 -12.62 87.31 -77.22
N ALA A 102 -12.26 87.46 -78.50
CA ALA A 102 -12.84 88.32 -79.55
C ALA A 102 -14.07 89.15 -79.12
N THR A 103 -13.87 90.45 -78.89
CA THR A 103 -14.95 91.36 -78.51
C THR A 103 -15.96 91.51 -79.65
N GLU A 104 -17.24 91.55 -79.29
CA GLU A 104 -18.31 92.06 -80.15
C GLU A 104 -17.99 93.48 -80.66
N ASP A 105 -17.24 94.26 -79.88
CA ASP A 105 -16.69 95.56 -80.28
C ASP A 105 -15.80 95.53 -81.52
N ALA A 106 -15.02 94.46 -81.77
CA ALA A 106 -14.15 94.40 -82.95
C ALA A 106 -14.98 94.26 -84.24
N LEU A 107 -16.00 93.41 -84.22
CA LEU A 107 -16.98 93.26 -85.31
C LEU A 107 -17.86 94.51 -85.46
N LYS A 108 -18.23 95.14 -84.34
CA LYS A 108 -18.99 96.39 -84.34
C LYS A 108 -18.18 97.56 -84.91
N SER A 109 -16.90 97.70 -84.56
CA SER A 109 -16.01 98.74 -85.08
C SER A 109 -15.87 98.66 -86.59
N VAL A 110 -15.64 97.45 -87.14
CA VAL A 110 -15.56 97.25 -88.60
C VAL A 110 -16.91 97.54 -89.29
N ASN A 111 -18.03 97.17 -88.67
CA ASN A 111 -19.36 97.46 -89.22
C ASN A 111 -19.72 98.96 -89.17
N ASP A 112 -19.33 99.67 -88.11
CA ASP A 112 -19.52 101.12 -87.97
C ASP A 112 -18.56 101.90 -88.91
N GLU A 113 -17.35 101.38 -89.19
CA GLU A 113 -16.45 101.90 -90.24
C GLU A 113 -17.03 101.69 -91.65
N ILE A 114 -17.58 100.51 -91.96
CA ILE A 114 -18.27 100.26 -93.25
C ILE A 114 -19.49 101.18 -93.43
N ALA A 115 -20.20 101.51 -92.35
CA ALA A 115 -21.29 102.49 -92.38
C ALA A 115 -20.77 103.90 -92.71
N LYS A 116 -19.69 104.35 -92.06
CA LYS A 116 -19.00 105.62 -92.38
C LYS A 116 -18.50 105.69 -93.83
N LEU A 117 -17.93 104.60 -94.36
CA LEU A 117 -17.49 104.56 -95.76
C LEU A 117 -18.66 104.73 -96.75
N ARG A 118 -19.88 104.26 -96.43
CA ARG A 118 -21.06 104.54 -97.27
C ARG A 118 -21.49 106.01 -97.24
N GLU A 119 -21.29 106.69 -96.11
CA GLU A 119 -21.61 108.11 -95.95
C GLU A 119 -20.61 109.00 -96.71
N GLU A 120 -19.30 108.69 -96.64
CA GLU A 120 -18.25 109.37 -97.42
C GLU A 120 -18.39 109.14 -98.94
N ILE A 121 -18.75 107.92 -99.38
CA ILE A 121 -19.04 107.64 -100.80
C ILE A 121 -20.27 108.41 -101.29
N GLY A 122 -21.26 108.66 -100.42
CA GLY A 122 -22.41 109.51 -100.73
C GLY A 122 -22.04 111.00 -100.91
N ALA A 123 -21.09 111.50 -100.10
CA ALA A 123 -20.63 112.88 -100.17
C ALA A 123 -19.80 113.20 -101.42
N ALA A 124 -19.13 112.20 -102.01
CA ALA A 124 -18.29 112.37 -103.20
C ALA A 124 -19.06 112.42 -104.55
N GLY A 125 -20.40 112.32 -104.53
CA GLY A 125 -21.22 112.06 -105.72
C GLY A 125 -21.55 113.25 -106.65
N THR A 126 -21.38 114.50 -106.23
CA THR A 126 -21.84 115.68 -107.02
C THR A 126 -20.99 116.94 -106.85
N ALA A 127 -20.04 117.18 -107.78
CA ALA A 127 -19.86 118.43 -108.56
C ALA A 127 -18.43 118.57 -109.13
N SER A 128 -18.37 118.90 -110.43
CA SER A 128 -17.19 119.00 -111.31
C SER A 128 -16.02 119.89 -110.85
N GLY A 129 -14.79 119.44 -111.14
CA GLY A 129 -13.56 120.25 -111.17
C GLY A 129 -12.31 119.37 -111.11
N GLY A 130 -11.72 119.01 -112.26
CA GLY A 130 -10.72 117.93 -112.33
C GLY A 130 -9.25 118.36 -112.21
N GLU A 131 -8.50 117.68 -111.36
CA GLU A 131 -7.12 117.20 -111.60
C GLU A 131 -6.86 115.93 -110.74
N PRO A 132 -5.65 115.32 -110.69
CA PRO A 132 -5.51 113.87 -110.81
C PRO A 132 -5.98 113.05 -109.59
N VAL A 133 -6.36 111.79 -109.84
CA VAL A 133 -6.84 110.83 -108.82
C VAL A 133 -5.74 110.49 -107.83
N ASP A 134 -5.98 110.76 -106.54
CA ASP A 134 -5.10 110.36 -105.44
C ASP A 134 -5.18 108.84 -105.18
N LEU A 135 -4.07 108.14 -105.44
CA LEU A 135 -3.95 106.69 -105.24
C LEU A 135 -3.52 106.31 -103.81
N SER A 136 -3.13 107.28 -102.96
CA SER A 136 -2.64 107.05 -101.59
C SER A 136 -3.68 106.33 -100.72
N GLY A 137 -4.98 106.56 -100.98
CA GLY A 137 -6.08 105.87 -100.32
C GLY A 137 -6.24 104.39 -100.72
N ILE A 138 -5.72 103.99 -101.89
CA ILE A 138 -5.70 102.59 -102.33
C ILE A 138 -4.47 101.87 -101.76
N GLU A 139 -3.32 102.54 -101.68
CA GLU A 139 -2.10 101.99 -101.07
C GLU A 139 -2.31 101.68 -99.58
N LYS A 140 -2.93 102.58 -98.80
CA LYS A 140 -3.34 102.30 -97.41
C LYS A 140 -4.27 101.10 -97.28
N ARG A 141 -5.17 100.90 -98.25
CA ARG A 141 -6.09 99.74 -98.24
C ARG A 141 -5.37 98.45 -98.59
N LEU A 142 -4.35 98.49 -99.44
CA LEU A 142 -3.50 97.34 -99.73
C LEU A 142 -2.68 96.95 -98.49
N ASP A 143 -2.04 97.91 -97.82
CA ASP A 143 -1.29 97.72 -96.57
C ASP A 143 -2.18 97.13 -95.44
N THR A 144 -3.43 97.60 -95.35
CA THR A 144 -4.45 97.05 -94.41
C THR A 144 -4.86 95.61 -94.79
N ILE A 145 -4.97 95.29 -96.08
CA ILE A 145 -5.31 93.95 -96.57
C ILE A 145 -4.13 92.98 -96.38
N GLU A 146 -2.90 93.42 -96.59
CA GLU A 146 -1.69 92.64 -96.32
C GLU A 146 -1.51 92.39 -94.83
N SER A 147 -1.73 93.41 -93.99
CA SER A 147 -1.75 93.30 -92.52
C SER A 147 -2.81 92.30 -92.02
N SER A 148 -4.07 92.45 -92.45
CA SER A 148 -5.14 91.50 -92.07
C SER A 148 -4.90 90.08 -92.62
N THR A 149 -4.23 89.93 -93.77
CA THR A 149 -3.80 88.62 -94.27
C THR A 149 -2.72 88.01 -93.38
N ALA A 150 -1.78 88.81 -92.89
CA ALA A 150 -0.76 88.38 -91.92
C ALA A 150 -1.37 88.02 -90.55
N GLU A 151 -2.36 88.78 -90.07
CA GLU A 151 -3.12 88.45 -88.86
C GLU A 151 -3.91 87.15 -89.01
N ILE A 152 -4.59 86.94 -90.14
CA ILE A 152 -5.28 85.67 -90.44
C ILE A 152 -4.30 84.49 -90.47
N ALA A 153 -3.09 84.67 -91.01
CA ALA A 153 -2.05 83.65 -90.97
C ALA A 153 -1.56 83.34 -89.54
N ALA A 154 -1.38 84.37 -88.70
CA ALA A 154 -1.03 84.22 -87.29
C ALA A 154 -2.16 83.57 -86.46
N ILE A 155 -3.42 83.91 -86.73
CA ILE A 155 -4.61 83.27 -86.15
C ILE A 155 -4.68 81.80 -86.56
N LYS A 156 -4.40 81.47 -87.83
CA LYS A 156 -4.34 80.08 -88.28
C LYS A 156 -3.22 79.30 -87.57
N GLN A 157 -2.01 79.86 -87.51
CA GLN A 157 -0.87 79.21 -86.85
C GLN A 157 -1.10 79.01 -85.35
N SER A 158 -1.75 79.97 -84.67
CA SER A 158 -2.14 79.84 -83.26
C SER A 158 -3.31 78.87 -83.05
N ALA A 159 -4.26 78.77 -83.98
CA ALA A 159 -5.30 77.74 -83.97
C ALA A 159 -4.72 76.33 -84.19
N ASP A 160 -3.75 76.16 -85.10
CA ASP A 160 -3.04 74.89 -85.31
C ASP A 160 -2.20 74.50 -84.08
N ALA A 161 -1.56 75.48 -83.41
CA ALA A 161 -0.85 75.27 -82.16
C ALA A 161 -1.79 74.93 -80.99
N ALA A 162 -2.96 75.57 -80.91
CA ALA A 162 -4.00 75.26 -79.94
C ALA A 162 -4.59 73.86 -80.18
N GLY A 163 -4.83 73.47 -81.43
CA GLY A 163 -5.29 72.12 -81.81
C GLY A 163 -4.27 71.04 -81.45
N GLN A 164 -2.98 71.27 -81.69
CA GLN A 164 -1.91 70.37 -81.24
C GLN A 164 -1.82 70.30 -79.71
N THR A 165 -1.99 71.43 -79.02
CA THR A 165 -2.03 71.48 -77.55
C THR A 165 -3.23 70.72 -76.98
N ALA A 166 -4.40 70.84 -77.60
CA ALA A 166 -5.60 70.10 -77.22
C ALA A 166 -5.43 68.58 -77.41
N GLN A 167 -4.91 68.12 -78.55
CA GLN A 167 -4.58 66.71 -78.78
C GLN A 167 -3.52 66.19 -77.81
N GLY A 168 -2.55 67.03 -77.43
CA GLY A 168 -1.58 66.72 -76.37
C GLY A 168 -2.25 66.55 -75.01
N ALA A 169 -3.18 67.45 -74.67
CA ALA A 169 -3.94 67.39 -73.42
C ALA A 169 -4.89 66.17 -73.36
N GLU A 170 -5.56 65.80 -74.46
CA GLU A 170 -6.39 64.59 -74.54
C GLU A 170 -5.58 63.31 -74.33
N LYS A 171 -4.38 63.23 -74.95
CA LYS A 171 -3.46 62.10 -74.75
C LYS A 171 -2.94 62.05 -73.31
N ALA A 172 -2.60 63.20 -72.73
CA ALA A 172 -2.18 63.29 -71.34
C ALA A 172 -3.30 62.91 -70.35
N ALA A 173 -4.53 63.36 -70.59
CA ALA A 173 -5.71 62.99 -69.82
C ALA A 173 -5.99 61.48 -69.91
N THR A 174 -5.93 60.90 -71.10
CA THR A 174 -6.10 59.45 -71.32
C THR A 174 -5.02 58.65 -70.57
N ALA A 175 -3.75 59.06 -70.66
CA ALA A 175 -2.64 58.41 -69.95
C ALA A 175 -2.76 58.55 -68.42
N ALA A 176 -3.21 59.71 -67.91
CA ALA A 176 -3.49 59.92 -66.50
C ALA A 176 -4.65 59.03 -66.00
N GLN A 177 -5.71 58.89 -66.81
CA GLN A 177 -6.87 58.06 -66.51
C GLN A 177 -6.51 56.56 -66.47
N GLN A 178 -5.72 56.07 -67.44
CA GLN A 178 -5.15 54.72 -67.42
C GLN A 178 -4.25 54.48 -66.18
N SER A 179 -3.44 55.47 -65.83
CA SER A 179 -2.57 55.40 -64.63
C SER A 179 -3.40 55.33 -63.34
N ALA A 180 -4.49 56.10 -63.25
CA ALA A 180 -5.40 56.06 -62.12
C ALA A 180 -6.10 54.69 -61.98
N THR A 181 -6.56 54.08 -63.09
CA THR A 181 -7.12 52.73 -63.08
C THR A 181 -6.08 51.68 -62.64
N ALA A 182 -4.84 51.77 -63.15
CA ALA A 182 -3.77 50.86 -62.75
C ALA A 182 -3.40 50.99 -61.25
N LEU A 183 -3.46 52.21 -60.70
CA LEU A 183 -3.30 52.47 -59.27
C LEU A 183 -4.45 51.89 -58.43
N MET A 184 -5.69 52.00 -58.89
CA MET A 184 -6.85 51.36 -58.24
C MET A 184 -6.70 49.83 -58.22
N ASP A 185 -6.39 49.21 -59.37
CA ASP A 185 -6.14 47.77 -59.47
C ASP A 185 -5.01 47.28 -58.55
N ALA A 186 -3.93 48.06 -58.42
CA ALA A 186 -2.81 47.74 -57.54
C ALA A 186 -3.20 47.85 -56.05
N SER A 187 -4.01 48.85 -55.69
CA SER A 187 -4.56 49.02 -54.35
C SER A 187 -5.51 47.87 -53.97
N ASP A 188 -6.36 47.45 -54.90
CA ASP A 188 -7.29 46.33 -54.73
C ASP A 188 -6.56 44.99 -54.53
N ARG A 189 -5.52 44.71 -55.32
CA ARG A 189 -4.66 43.52 -55.14
C ARG A 189 -3.98 43.54 -53.78
N THR A 190 -3.33 44.65 -53.42
CA THR A 190 -2.67 44.82 -52.12
C THR A 190 -3.63 44.60 -50.96
N SER A 191 -4.88 45.08 -51.08
CA SER A 191 -5.92 44.89 -50.07
C SER A 191 -6.38 43.44 -49.92
N ARG A 192 -6.44 42.68 -51.03
CA ARG A 192 -6.74 41.24 -51.01
C ARG A 192 -5.60 40.43 -50.42
N ASP A 193 -4.36 40.71 -50.84
CA ASP A 193 -3.16 40.06 -50.32
C ASP A 193 -3.01 40.29 -48.80
N ALA A 194 -3.26 41.52 -48.33
CA ALA A 194 -3.29 41.84 -46.90
C ALA A 194 -4.41 41.09 -46.15
N ALA A 195 -5.60 40.97 -46.73
CA ALA A 195 -6.71 40.21 -46.13
C ALA A 195 -6.41 38.71 -46.04
N ASP A 196 -5.77 38.13 -47.05
CA ASP A 196 -5.38 36.70 -47.06
C ASP A 196 -4.17 36.42 -46.16
N ALA A 197 -3.24 37.37 -46.01
CA ALA A 197 -2.19 37.31 -44.99
C ALA A 197 -2.77 37.35 -43.56
N LEU A 198 -3.78 38.20 -43.31
CA LEU A 198 -4.49 38.25 -42.02
C LEU A 198 -5.24 36.94 -41.71
N LYS A 199 -5.90 36.32 -42.70
CA LYS A 199 -6.54 35.01 -42.53
C LYS A 199 -5.51 33.92 -42.18
N GLN A 200 -4.36 33.90 -42.86
CA GLN A 200 -3.28 32.95 -42.58
C GLN A 200 -2.69 33.17 -41.18
N ALA A 201 -2.45 34.43 -40.77
CA ALA A 201 -1.99 34.76 -39.42
C ALA A 201 -3.00 34.33 -38.34
N ALA A 202 -4.30 34.51 -38.57
CA ALA A 202 -5.34 34.04 -37.66
C ALA A 202 -5.37 32.51 -37.52
N ALA A 203 -5.26 31.78 -38.64
CA ALA A 203 -5.19 30.31 -38.64
C ALA A 203 -3.91 29.77 -37.95
N ALA A 204 -2.77 30.44 -38.16
CA ALA A 204 -1.53 30.14 -37.47
C ALA A 204 -1.66 30.37 -35.96
N ASN A 205 -2.29 31.47 -35.53
CA ASN A 205 -2.49 31.79 -34.12
C ASN A 205 -3.48 30.82 -33.44
N GLN A 206 -4.53 30.37 -34.14
CA GLN A 206 -5.41 29.29 -33.66
C GLN A 206 -4.65 27.96 -33.49
N THR A 207 -3.79 27.62 -34.46
CA THR A 207 -2.94 26.42 -34.39
C THR A 207 -1.95 26.50 -33.22
N ALA A 208 -1.34 27.67 -32.99
CA ALA A 208 -0.44 27.90 -31.87
C ALA A 208 -1.17 27.78 -30.52
N GLY A 209 -2.39 28.32 -30.40
CA GLY A 209 -3.23 28.16 -29.21
C GLY A 209 -3.59 26.70 -28.93
N GLY A 210 -3.98 25.95 -29.96
CA GLY A 210 -4.24 24.51 -29.86
C GLY A 210 -3.01 23.70 -29.44
N ALA A 211 -1.84 24.01 -30.01
CA ALA A 211 -0.58 23.38 -29.63
C ALA A 211 -0.16 23.70 -28.18
N GLN A 212 -0.36 24.94 -27.73
CA GLN A 212 -0.07 25.34 -26.35
C GLN A 212 -1.02 24.66 -25.36
N GLN A 213 -2.31 24.53 -25.68
CA GLN A 213 -3.27 23.79 -24.86
C GLN A 213 -2.92 22.29 -24.81
N ALA A 214 -2.52 21.69 -25.94
CA ALA A 214 -2.05 20.30 -25.97
C ALA A 214 -0.79 20.09 -25.11
N ALA A 215 0.15 21.04 -25.11
CA ALA A 215 1.33 21.01 -24.26
C ALA A 215 0.98 21.12 -22.76
N THR A 216 0.03 21.99 -22.38
CA THR A 216 -0.47 22.06 -20.99
C THR A 216 -1.11 20.74 -20.56
N ASN A 217 -2.01 20.18 -21.37
CA ASN A 217 -2.67 18.90 -21.07
C ASN A 217 -1.66 17.74 -20.95
N ALA A 218 -0.62 17.74 -21.79
CA ALA A 218 0.47 16.76 -21.71
C ALA A 218 1.30 16.92 -20.44
N GLN A 219 1.58 18.15 -20.00
CA GLN A 219 2.30 18.42 -18.76
C GLN A 219 1.48 18.01 -17.52
N GLU A 220 0.18 18.29 -17.50
CA GLU A 220 -0.73 17.83 -16.43
C GLU A 220 -0.79 16.31 -16.36
N THR A 221 -0.87 15.64 -17.52
CA THR A 221 -0.84 14.18 -17.63
C THR A 221 0.49 13.60 -17.12
N ALA A 222 1.63 14.21 -17.48
CA ALA A 222 2.95 13.79 -17.03
C ALA A 222 3.11 13.98 -15.51
N ASN A 223 2.66 15.11 -14.96
CA ASN A 223 2.66 15.37 -13.51
C ASN A 223 1.77 14.37 -12.76
N GLY A 224 0.59 14.05 -13.30
CA GLY A 224 -0.30 13.02 -12.78
C GLY A 224 0.35 11.64 -12.76
N ALA A 225 0.96 11.23 -13.88
CA ALA A 225 1.68 9.96 -13.99
C ALA A 225 2.87 9.88 -13.03
N GLN A 226 3.64 10.96 -12.85
CA GLN A 226 4.74 11.03 -11.88
C GLN A 226 4.22 10.89 -10.44
N SER A 227 3.12 11.56 -10.09
CA SER A 227 2.47 11.42 -8.78
C SER A 227 2.00 9.99 -8.52
N THR A 228 1.35 9.35 -9.51
CA THR A 228 0.95 7.94 -9.44
C THR A 228 2.14 7.00 -9.27
N ALA A 229 3.22 7.20 -10.02
CA ALA A 229 4.44 6.40 -9.92
C ALA A 229 5.12 6.55 -8.54
N GLN A 230 5.12 7.76 -7.98
CA GLN A 230 5.62 8.02 -6.63
C GLN A 230 4.76 7.28 -5.58
N SER A 231 3.44 7.42 -5.63
CA SER A 231 2.51 6.71 -4.74
C SER A 231 2.66 5.19 -4.83
N ALA A 232 2.84 4.65 -6.04
CA ALA A 232 3.09 3.22 -6.25
C ALA A 232 4.44 2.77 -5.67
N SER A 233 5.50 3.57 -5.79
CA SER A 233 6.81 3.31 -5.18
C SER A 233 6.73 3.29 -3.65
N ASP A 234 6.00 4.23 -3.05
CA ASP A 234 5.87 4.33 -1.60
C ASP A 234 4.95 3.23 -1.02
N ALA A 235 3.91 2.83 -1.75
CA ALA A 235 3.13 1.63 -1.44
C ALA A 235 3.97 0.33 -1.54
N ALA A 236 4.83 0.20 -2.55
CA ALA A 236 5.72 -0.95 -2.69
C ALA A 236 6.75 -1.04 -1.55
N LYS A 237 7.29 0.10 -1.09
CA LYS A 237 8.17 0.17 0.09
C LYS A 237 7.43 -0.27 1.36
N GLN A 238 6.22 0.22 1.60
CA GLN A 238 5.41 -0.19 2.76
C GLN A 238 5.11 -1.68 2.73
N ALA A 239 4.70 -2.23 1.58
CA ALA A 239 4.48 -3.66 1.41
C ALA A 239 5.74 -4.49 1.67
N ALA A 240 6.92 -4.02 1.25
CA ALA A 240 8.20 -4.67 1.54
C ALA A 240 8.55 -4.66 3.04
N THR A 241 8.31 -3.55 3.75
CA THR A 241 8.49 -3.47 5.20
C THR A 241 7.56 -4.45 5.93
N THR A 242 6.26 -4.42 5.64
CA THR A 242 5.28 -5.33 6.26
C THR A 242 5.56 -6.80 5.95
N ALA A 243 6.06 -7.12 4.74
CA ALA A 243 6.51 -8.48 4.42
C ALA A 243 7.74 -8.90 5.26
N GLY A 244 8.66 -7.97 5.57
CA GLY A 244 9.77 -8.19 6.49
C GLY A 244 9.31 -8.47 7.92
N GLU A 245 8.44 -7.62 8.46
CA GLU A 245 7.85 -7.77 9.81
C GLU A 245 7.05 -9.07 9.96
N ALA A 246 6.27 -9.43 8.94
CA ALA A 246 5.53 -10.69 8.90
C ALA A 246 6.46 -11.91 8.87
N LYS A 247 7.59 -11.83 8.14
CA LYS A 247 8.60 -12.88 8.12
C LYS A 247 9.28 -13.04 9.49
N GLU A 248 9.71 -11.94 10.11
CA GLU A 248 10.33 -11.97 11.45
C GLU A 248 9.36 -12.55 12.51
N THR A 249 8.08 -12.20 12.43
CA THR A 249 7.02 -12.79 13.27
C THR A 249 6.87 -14.29 13.04
N ALA A 250 6.92 -14.75 11.79
CA ALA A 250 6.84 -16.18 11.44
C ALA A 250 8.08 -16.94 11.92
N ASP A 251 9.28 -16.41 11.70
CA ASP A 251 10.55 -16.99 12.15
C ASP A 251 10.57 -17.11 13.70
N ALA A 252 10.10 -16.08 14.42
CA ALA A 252 9.97 -16.11 15.88
C ALA A 252 8.92 -17.11 16.38
N ALA A 253 7.78 -17.23 15.69
CA ALA A 253 6.75 -18.21 16.00
C ALA A 253 7.27 -19.65 15.81
N SER A 254 7.99 -19.90 14.71
CA SER A 254 8.64 -21.19 14.42
C SER A 254 9.69 -21.55 15.46
N ALA A 255 10.55 -20.62 15.86
CA ALA A 255 11.54 -20.82 16.92
C ALA A 255 10.88 -21.18 18.26
N LYS A 256 9.82 -20.47 18.64
CA LYS A 256 9.05 -20.77 19.85
C LYS A 256 8.37 -22.14 19.79
N LEU A 257 7.86 -22.55 18.63
CA LEU A 257 7.25 -23.86 18.44
C LEU A 257 8.29 -24.98 18.59
N ASN A 258 9.48 -24.80 18.00
CA ASN A 258 10.61 -25.72 18.11
C ASN A 258 11.15 -25.86 19.54
N ASP A 259 11.08 -24.81 20.36
CA ASP A 259 11.40 -24.85 21.80
C ASP A 259 10.27 -25.47 22.65
N SER A 260 9.01 -25.33 22.22
CA SER A 260 7.84 -25.82 22.96
C SER A 260 7.57 -27.31 22.74
N LEU A 261 7.91 -27.84 21.56
CA LEU A 261 7.67 -29.24 21.18
C LEU A 261 8.40 -30.25 22.11
N PRO A 262 9.74 -30.18 22.32
CA PRO A 262 10.43 -31.11 23.22
C PRO A 262 9.93 -30.99 24.66
N LYS A 263 9.62 -29.78 25.13
CA LYS A 263 9.04 -29.56 26.47
C LYS A 263 7.65 -30.17 26.62
N LEU A 264 6.90 -30.33 25.54
CA LEU A 264 5.61 -31.03 25.55
C LEU A 264 5.83 -32.55 25.54
N GLU A 265 6.77 -33.05 24.74
CA GLU A 265 7.17 -34.45 24.68
C GLU A 265 7.68 -34.94 26.06
N ASP A 266 8.60 -34.19 26.68
CA ASP A 266 9.10 -34.43 28.04
C ASP A 266 7.97 -34.48 29.08
N ARG A 267 7.03 -33.53 29.00
CA ARG A 267 5.88 -33.48 29.91
C ARG A 267 4.92 -34.65 29.71
N VAL A 268 4.70 -35.08 28.47
CA VAL A 268 3.89 -36.27 28.17
C VAL A 268 4.58 -37.52 28.72
N ALA A 269 5.87 -37.70 28.45
CA ALA A 269 6.66 -38.81 28.99
C ALA A 269 6.64 -38.85 30.52
N ALA A 270 6.84 -37.71 31.19
CA ALA A 270 6.77 -37.61 32.64
C ALA A 270 5.37 -37.92 33.22
N ILE A 271 4.29 -37.51 32.54
CA ILE A 271 2.91 -37.84 32.93
C ILE A 271 2.62 -39.32 32.73
N GLU A 272 3.04 -39.92 31.61
CA GLU A 272 2.91 -41.35 31.39
C GLU A 272 3.67 -42.17 32.43
N GLU A 273 4.90 -41.77 32.76
CA GLU A 273 5.70 -42.43 33.79
C GLU A 273 5.06 -42.28 35.17
N ALA A 274 4.58 -41.10 35.54
CA ALA A 274 3.85 -40.87 36.79
C ALA A 274 2.58 -41.74 36.87
N ASN A 275 1.82 -41.85 35.79
CA ASN A 275 0.63 -42.72 35.72
C ASN A 275 1.00 -44.20 35.84
N LYS A 276 2.06 -44.66 35.18
CA LYS A 276 2.59 -46.05 35.31
C LYS A 276 3.00 -46.33 36.75
N ARG A 277 3.76 -45.42 37.40
CA ARG A 277 4.14 -45.54 38.82
C ARG A 277 2.93 -45.57 39.75
N ALA A 278 1.92 -44.73 39.51
CA ALA A 278 0.69 -44.70 40.29
C ALA A 278 -0.12 -46.01 40.15
N ALA A 279 -0.24 -46.55 38.94
CA ALA A 279 -0.88 -47.85 38.69
C ALA A 279 -0.13 -49.00 39.40
N THR A 280 1.20 -49.04 39.29
CA THR A 280 2.06 -50.00 40.00
C THR A 280 1.91 -49.90 41.51
N ALA A 281 1.92 -48.69 42.07
CA ALA A 281 1.76 -48.46 43.51
C ALA A 281 0.38 -48.91 44.01
N LEU A 282 -0.69 -48.66 43.25
CA LEU A 282 -2.04 -49.13 43.56
C LEU A 282 -2.13 -50.67 43.52
N ALA A 283 -1.55 -51.30 42.50
CA ALA A 283 -1.52 -52.75 42.38
C ALA A 283 -0.70 -53.40 43.51
N ALA A 284 0.45 -52.82 43.87
CA ALA A 284 1.28 -53.26 45.00
C ALA A 284 0.56 -53.12 46.35
N ALA A 285 -0.15 -52.01 46.58
CA ALA A 285 -0.93 -51.78 47.79
C ALA A 285 -2.10 -52.78 47.92
N ASN A 286 -2.79 -53.08 46.81
CA ASN A 286 -3.85 -54.08 46.78
C ASN A 286 -3.32 -55.50 47.04
N LEU A 287 -2.18 -55.87 46.45
CA LEU A 287 -1.50 -57.14 46.69
C LEU A 287 -1.06 -57.29 48.15
N LYS A 288 -0.42 -56.25 48.71
CA LYS A 288 -0.04 -56.22 50.14
C LYS A 288 -1.25 -56.38 51.05
N SER A 289 -2.34 -55.63 50.81
CA SER A 289 -3.55 -55.69 51.63
C SER A 289 -4.20 -57.09 51.60
N ALA A 290 -4.21 -57.77 50.44
CA ALA A 290 -4.73 -59.12 50.32
C ALA A 290 -3.87 -60.13 51.11
N ILE A 291 -2.54 -60.05 50.98
CA ILE A 291 -1.58 -60.88 51.73
C ILE A 291 -1.70 -60.62 53.24
N ASP A 292 -1.71 -59.37 53.70
CA ASP A 292 -1.84 -59.01 55.13
C ASP A 292 -3.17 -59.47 55.75
N SER A 293 -4.23 -59.59 54.93
CA SER A 293 -5.54 -60.08 55.37
C SER A 293 -5.65 -61.62 55.41
N GLY A 294 -4.63 -62.36 54.95
CA GLY A 294 -4.61 -63.81 54.91
C GLY A 294 -5.43 -64.48 53.79
N ASN A 295 -6.09 -63.69 52.94
CA ASN A 295 -6.97 -64.21 51.89
C ASN A 295 -6.18 -64.72 50.67
N PRO A 296 -6.74 -65.65 49.87
CA PRO A 296 -6.24 -65.94 48.53
C PRO A 296 -6.12 -64.66 47.68
N PHE A 297 -4.98 -64.50 46.99
CA PHE A 297 -4.58 -63.23 46.36
C PHE A 297 -4.20 -63.37 44.87
N ALA A 298 -4.59 -64.47 44.23
CA ALA A 298 -4.26 -64.77 42.83
C ALA A 298 -4.71 -63.70 41.82
N GLU A 299 -5.88 -63.07 42.02
CA GLU A 299 -6.39 -62.01 41.13
C GLU A 299 -5.57 -60.71 41.25
N GLN A 300 -5.19 -60.36 42.48
CA GLN A 300 -4.38 -59.19 42.81
C GLN A 300 -2.95 -59.38 42.31
N LEU A 301 -2.39 -60.58 42.44
CA LEU A 301 -1.08 -60.96 41.90
C LEU A 301 -1.05 -60.88 40.37
N GLU A 302 -2.09 -61.39 39.71
CA GLU A 302 -2.21 -61.33 38.24
C GLU A 302 -2.39 -59.88 37.75
N THR A 303 -3.12 -59.05 38.50
CA THR A 303 -3.27 -57.61 38.22
C THR A 303 -1.96 -56.86 38.39
N PHE A 304 -1.17 -57.20 39.42
CA PHE A 304 0.17 -56.66 39.62
C PHE A 304 1.12 -57.10 38.49
N ALA A 305 1.18 -58.39 38.17
CA ALA A 305 2.01 -58.94 37.09
C ALA A 305 1.68 -58.33 35.70
N LYS A 306 0.40 -58.05 35.41
CA LYS A 306 -0.03 -57.32 34.20
C LYS A 306 0.45 -55.87 34.16
N THR A 307 0.69 -55.27 35.32
CA THR A 307 1.07 -53.85 35.46
C THR A 307 2.59 -53.67 35.47
N THR A 308 3.33 -54.57 36.12
CA THR A 308 4.79 -54.50 36.30
C THR A 308 5.58 -55.43 35.39
N GLY A 309 4.92 -56.37 34.73
CA GLY A 309 5.54 -57.53 34.09
C GLY A 309 5.71 -58.69 35.07
N SER A 310 5.63 -59.92 34.55
CA SER A 310 5.90 -61.14 35.31
C SER A 310 7.41 -61.30 35.55
N GLY A 311 7.80 -61.57 36.80
CA GLY A 311 9.18 -61.83 37.20
C GLY A 311 9.27 -62.85 38.33
N GLU A 312 10.49 -63.15 38.78
CA GLU A 312 10.76 -64.17 39.81
C GLU A 312 9.93 -63.98 41.10
N ALA A 313 9.73 -62.74 41.51
CA ALA A 313 8.85 -62.35 42.62
C ALA A 313 7.39 -62.80 42.41
N THR A 314 6.82 -62.60 41.22
CA THR A 314 5.43 -62.98 40.94
C THR A 314 5.26 -64.48 40.76
N GLU A 315 6.26 -65.17 40.20
CA GLU A 315 6.26 -66.64 40.13
C GLU A 315 6.33 -67.27 41.52
N SER A 316 7.21 -66.77 42.38
CA SER A 316 7.36 -67.25 43.77
C SER A 316 6.07 -67.07 44.58
N LEU A 317 5.44 -65.89 44.48
CA LEU A 317 4.15 -65.60 45.11
C LEU A 317 3.00 -66.46 44.58
N ARG A 318 3.03 -66.87 43.29
CA ARG A 318 1.95 -67.67 42.68
C ARG A 318 1.77 -69.03 43.35
N THR A 319 2.84 -69.61 43.90
CA THR A 319 2.80 -70.85 44.69
C THR A 319 1.88 -70.75 45.92
N PHE A 320 1.77 -69.57 46.53
CA PHE A 320 0.97 -69.33 47.74
C PHE A 320 -0.35 -68.60 47.46
N ALA A 321 -0.59 -68.17 46.21
CA ALA A 321 -1.69 -67.27 45.88
C ALA A 321 -3.07 -67.93 45.84
N ALA A 322 -3.13 -69.26 45.69
CA ALA A 322 -4.36 -70.03 45.62
C ALA A 322 -4.97 -70.34 47.01
N ASP A 323 -4.14 -70.78 47.95
CA ASP A 323 -4.56 -71.10 49.32
C ASP A 323 -4.52 -69.87 50.25
N GLY A 324 -3.80 -68.82 49.86
CA GLY A 324 -3.47 -67.70 50.72
C GLY A 324 -2.31 -68.02 51.67
N VAL A 325 -1.96 -67.05 52.50
CA VAL A 325 -0.89 -67.20 53.52
C VAL A 325 -1.46 -66.73 54.85
N PRO A 326 -1.51 -67.56 55.91
CA PRO A 326 -2.12 -67.19 57.18
C PRO A 326 -1.61 -65.85 57.71
N SER A 327 -2.53 -64.99 58.14
CA SER A 327 -2.17 -63.70 58.75
C SER A 327 -1.47 -63.90 60.09
N GLU A 328 -0.72 -62.88 60.54
CA GLU A 328 -0.05 -62.89 61.85
C GLU A 328 -1.01 -63.22 63.01
N ARG A 329 -2.26 -62.76 62.92
CA ARG A 329 -3.30 -63.07 63.93
C ARG A 329 -3.69 -64.53 63.90
N GLU A 330 -3.93 -65.09 62.72
CA GLU A 330 -4.28 -66.52 62.58
C GLU A 330 -3.13 -67.43 63.02
N LEU A 331 -1.88 -67.02 62.80
CA LEU A 331 -0.69 -67.71 63.30
C LEU A 331 -0.63 -67.64 64.85
N ALA A 332 -0.84 -66.46 65.43
CA ALA A 332 -0.88 -66.28 66.88
C ALA A 332 -2.07 -67.00 67.56
N GLU A 333 -3.21 -67.15 66.89
CA GLU A 333 -4.37 -67.92 67.36
C GLU A 333 -4.13 -69.44 67.28
N GLN A 334 -3.43 -69.92 66.24
CA GLN A 334 -3.03 -71.32 66.11
C GLN A 334 -1.90 -71.70 67.09
N TRP A 335 -1.03 -70.76 67.45
CA TRP A 335 0.19 -71.00 68.21
C TRP A 335 -0.01 -71.76 69.55
N PRO A 336 -0.93 -71.42 70.46
CA PRO A 336 -1.11 -72.13 71.74
C PRO A 336 -1.47 -73.62 71.61
N SER A 337 -1.97 -74.05 70.44
CA SER A 337 -2.22 -75.46 70.15
C SER A 337 -0.99 -76.18 69.59
N VAL A 338 -0.08 -75.45 68.93
CA VAL A 338 1.20 -75.95 68.43
C VAL A 338 2.24 -75.99 69.55
N GLU A 339 2.30 -74.94 70.39
CA GLU A 339 3.11 -74.86 71.61
C GLU A 339 2.91 -76.10 72.50
N ARG A 340 1.64 -76.50 72.70
CA ARG A 340 1.32 -77.72 73.46
C ARG A 340 1.85 -78.99 72.81
N LYS A 341 1.70 -79.15 71.48
CA LYS A 341 2.25 -80.30 70.74
C LYS A 341 3.78 -80.36 70.82
N ILE A 342 4.45 -79.21 70.77
CA ILE A 342 5.89 -79.10 70.96
C ILE A 342 6.27 -79.53 72.38
N ALA A 343 5.57 -79.04 73.41
CA ALA A 343 5.80 -79.43 74.80
C ALA A 343 5.55 -80.94 75.04
N ASP A 344 4.48 -81.50 74.49
CA ASP A 344 4.14 -82.93 74.57
C ASP A 344 5.20 -83.81 73.87
N ALA A 345 5.80 -83.33 72.78
CA ALA A 345 6.90 -84.01 72.07
C ALA A 345 8.24 -83.92 72.82
N LEU A 346 8.51 -82.81 73.51
CA LEU A 346 9.71 -82.58 74.32
C LEU A 346 9.64 -83.28 75.70
N SER A 347 8.43 -83.56 76.19
CA SER A 347 8.18 -84.25 77.46
C SER A 347 7.20 -85.42 77.25
N PRO A 348 7.61 -86.48 76.53
CA PRO A 348 6.76 -87.65 76.32
C PRO A 348 6.37 -88.26 77.68
N PRO A 349 5.06 -88.54 77.92
CA PRO A 349 4.59 -88.99 79.22
C PRO A 349 5.19 -90.36 79.56
N GLN A 350 6.11 -90.39 80.53
CA GLN A 350 6.80 -91.58 81.00
C GLN A 350 5.78 -92.60 81.55
N PRO A 351 5.51 -93.72 80.86
CA PRO A 351 4.61 -94.73 81.39
C PRO A 351 5.36 -95.53 82.47
N SER A 352 4.84 -95.53 83.69
CA SER A 352 5.31 -96.32 84.85
C SER A 352 6.35 -95.67 85.79
N ALA A 353 6.02 -94.51 86.39
CA ALA A 353 6.61 -94.13 87.68
C ALA A 353 5.78 -94.75 88.84
N PRO A 354 6.39 -95.45 89.82
CA PRO A 354 5.67 -96.01 90.96
C PRO A 354 4.95 -94.93 91.78
N VAL A 355 3.74 -95.26 92.28
CA VAL A 355 2.85 -94.32 93.01
C VAL A 355 3.52 -93.73 94.27
N GLY A 356 4.58 -94.37 94.79
CA GLY A 356 5.36 -93.86 95.93
C GLY A 356 6.19 -92.60 95.65
N ASP A 357 6.79 -92.46 94.45
CA ASP A 357 7.64 -91.29 94.14
C ASP A 357 6.82 -90.03 93.81
N GLN A 358 5.61 -90.21 93.28
CA GLN A 358 4.65 -89.13 93.01
C GLN A 358 4.37 -88.27 94.26
N PHE A 359 4.32 -88.90 95.44
CA PHE A 359 4.02 -88.20 96.71
C PHE A 359 5.19 -87.32 97.18
N MET A 360 6.43 -87.72 96.89
CA MET A 360 7.63 -86.95 97.24
C MET A 360 7.86 -85.77 96.27
N ALA A 361 7.50 -85.95 95.00
CA ALA A 361 7.55 -84.89 93.98
C ALA A 361 6.51 -83.79 94.24
N GLY A 362 5.28 -84.16 94.63
CA GLY A 362 4.20 -83.19 94.92
C GLY A 362 4.53 -82.15 95.99
N LEU A 363 5.33 -82.52 97.00
CA LEU A 363 5.76 -81.61 98.07
C LEU A 363 6.84 -80.60 97.64
N LYS A 364 7.61 -80.86 96.59
CA LYS A 364 8.56 -79.89 96.01
C LYS A 364 7.90 -78.92 95.02
N SER A 365 6.76 -79.29 94.44
CA SER A 365 6.06 -78.47 93.43
C SER A 365 5.45 -77.17 93.98
N LEU A 366 5.38 -76.98 95.30
CA LEU A 366 4.78 -75.78 95.91
C LEU A 366 5.67 -74.52 95.85
N VAL A 367 6.92 -74.65 95.37
CA VAL A 367 7.87 -73.53 95.20
C VAL A 367 8.39 -73.44 93.76
N GLN A 368 7.68 -74.02 92.78
CA GLN A 368 7.96 -73.80 91.36
C GLN A 368 7.38 -72.44 90.92
N VAL A 369 8.04 -71.35 91.33
CA VAL A 369 7.71 -70.01 90.82
C VAL A 369 8.06 -69.98 89.33
N ARG A 370 7.04 -70.04 88.47
CA ARG A 370 7.17 -69.72 87.04
C ARG A 370 7.65 -68.27 86.95
N SER A 371 8.95 -68.07 86.67
CA SER A 371 9.52 -66.74 86.43
C SER A 371 8.84 -66.15 85.21
N SER A 372 7.97 -65.17 85.41
CA SER A 372 7.20 -64.50 84.34
C SER A 372 8.05 -63.46 83.58
N ASN A 373 9.34 -63.74 83.42
CA ASN A 373 10.31 -62.85 82.79
C ASN A 373 11.18 -63.68 81.85
N SER A 374 11.21 -63.29 80.58
CA SER A 374 11.84 -64.03 79.48
C SER A 374 13.23 -64.56 79.84
N ALA A 375 13.46 -65.85 79.55
CA ALA A 375 14.72 -66.51 79.84
C ALA A 375 15.90 -65.83 79.11
N PRO A 376 17.08 -65.71 79.75
CA PRO A 376 18.25 -65.11 79.11
C PRO A 376 18.69 -65.93 77.88
N PRO A 377 19.37 -65.31 76.90
CA PRO A 377 19.75 -65.95 75.63
C PRO A 377 20.81 -67.07 75.76
N SER A 378 21.26 -67.37 76.98
CA SER A 378 22.27 -68.39 77.27
C SER A 378 21.69 -69.77 77.62
N ASP A 379 20.40 -69.82 78.01
CA ASP A 379 19.75 -71.05 78.46
C ASP A 379 19.19 -71.85 77.28
N LYS A 380 19.76 -73.04 77.05
CA LYS A 380 19.32 -74.01 76.03
C LYS A 380 18.28 -75.02 76.54
N SER A 381 17.66 -74.76 77.68
CA SER A 381 16.58 -75.60 78.20
C SER A 381 15.38 -75.53 77.25
N ASP A 382 14.74 -76.66 76.98
CA ASP A 382 13.62 -76.76 76.03
C ASP A 382 12.46 -75.79 76.35
N ASP A 383 12.17 -75.59 77.65
CA ASP A 383 11.21 -74.61 78.17
C ASP A 383 11.61 -73.15 77.88
N ALA A 384 12.91 -72.83 77.90
CA ALA A 384 13.43 -71.50 77.57
C ALA A 384 13.33 -71.21 76.07
N THR A 385 13.60 -72.20 75.22
CA THR A 385 13.40 -72.13 73.76
C THR A 385 11.92 -71.95 73.43
N LEU A 386 11.02 -72.71 74.08
CA LEU A 386 9.58 -72.58 73.90
C LEU A 386 9.06 -71.20 74.35
N SER A 387 9.55 -70.68 75.48
CA SER A 387 9.23 -69.31 75.93
C SER A 387 9.75 -68.22 75.00
N ARG A 388 10.88 -68.41 74.31
CA ARG A 388 11.39 -67.47 73.29
C ARG A 388 10.56 -67.53 72.00
N LEU A 389 10.09 -68.71 71.60
CA LEU A 389 9.15 -68.88 70.48
C LEU A 389 7.80 -68.21 70.74
N ASP A 390 7.22 -68.38 71.92
CA ASP A 390 5.99 -67.68 72.32
C ASP A 390 6.18 -66.16 72.36
N ALA A 391 7.31 -65.68 72.90
CA ALA A 391 7.61 -64.25 72.90
C ALA A 391 7.74 -63.68 71.47
N ALA A 392 8.40 -64.40 70.55
CA ALA A 392 8.54 -64.01 69.15
C ALA A 392 7.20 -64.01 68.40
N MET A 393 6.34 -65.01 68.63
CA MET A 393 5.01 -65.07 68.03
C MET A 393 4.11 -63.93 68.57
N ARG A 394 4.21 -63.61 69.86
CA ARG A 394 3.49 -62.48 70.50
C ARG A 394 4.00 -61.11 70.05
N SER A 395 5.27 -60.97 69.71
CA SER A 395 5.84 -59.73 69.18
C SER A 395 5.66 -59.57 67.66
N GLY A 396 5.09 -60.56 66.97
CA GLY A 396 5.03 -60.59 65.51
C GLY A 396 6.39 -60.78 64.82
N ASP A 397 7.44 -61.14 65.56
CA ASP A 397 8.78 -61.34 64.99
C ASP A 397 8.91 -62.77 64.46
N LEU A 398 8.31 -62.98 63.29
CA LEU A 398 8.35 -64.25 62.57
C LEU A 398 9.79 -64.67 62.23
N LYS A 399 10.73 -63.72 62.10
CA LYS A 399 12.13 -63.97 61.76
C LYS A 399 12.92 -64.48 62.98
N ALA A 400 12.68 -63.91 64.16
CA ALA A 400 13.15 -64.46 65.43
C ALA A 400 12.55 -65.85 65.68
N PHE A 401 11.24 -66.03 65.45
CA PHE A 401 10.56 -67.33 65.56
C PHE A 401 11.24 -68.40 64.68
N GLN A 402 11.42 -68.10 63.39
CA GLN A 402 12.05 -69.03 62.43
C GLN A 402 13.50 -69.37 62.79
N SER A 403 14.21 -68.46 63.46
CA SER A 403 15.58 -68.67 63.92
C SER A 403 15.63 -69.55 65.17
N GLU A 404 14.75 -69.30 66.15
CA GLU A 404 14.65 -70.09 67.39
C GLU A 404 14.11 -71.51 67.09
N TRP A 405 13.16 -71.66 66.18
CA TRP A 405 12.58 -72.96 65.78
C TRP A 405 13.64 -73.91 65.21
N GLN A 406 14.65 -73.39 64.50
CA GLN A 406 15.76 -74.19 63.99
C GLN A 406 16.65 -74.78 65.10
N THR A 407 16.59 -74.24 66.33
CA THR A 407 17.34 -74.75 67.48
C THR A 407 16.65 -75.91 68.22
N LEU A 408 15.36 -76.16 67.95
CA LEU A 408 14.59 -77.23 68.59
C LEU A 408 15.14 -78.64 68.25
N PRO A 409 14.97 -79.64 69.14
CA PRO A 409 15.14 -81.05 68.81
C PRO A 409 14.25 -81.51 67.64
N ASP A 410 14.65 -82.58 66.95
CA ASP A 410 13.98 -83.05 65.73
C ASP A 410 12.53 -83.53 65.98
N ASP A 411 12.24 -84.12 67.16
CA ASP A 411 10.89 -84.52 67.56
C ASP A 411 9.94 -83.31 67.67
N ALA A 412 10.44 -82.20 68.24
CA ALA A 412 9.69 -80.95 68.37
C ALA A 412 9.50 -80.23 67.03
N LYS A 413 10.49 -80.29 66.13
CA LYS A 413 10.37 -79.80 64.75
C LYS A 413 9.33 -80.61 63.98
N SER A 414 9.35 -81.94 64.09
CA SER A 414 8.38 -82.83 63.45
C SER A 414 6.95 -82.55 63.93
N ALA A 415 6.75 -82.31 65.22
CA ALA A 415 5.44 -81.97 65.80
C ALA A 415 4.88 -80.58 65.38
N SER A 416 5.71 -79.73 64.77
CA SER A 416 5.38 -78.34 64.40
C SER A 416 5.69 -77.97 62.95
N ALA A 417 6.05 -78.94 62.10
CA ALA A 417 6.48 -78.73 60.72
C ALA A 417 5.44 -77.94 59.90
N ASP A 418 4.16 -78.35 59.91
CA ASP A 418 3.08 -77.65 59.19
C ASP A 418 2.90 -76.18 59.62
N PHE A 419 3.25 -75.84 60.87
CA PHE A 419 3.19 -74.47 61.37
C PHE A 419 4.43 -73.68 60.97
N ALA A 420 5.62 -74.28 61.05
CA ALA A 420 6.86 -73.67 60.59
C ALA A 420 6.83 -73.38 59.09
N ASP A 421 6.26 -74.27 58.27
CA ASP A 421 6.10 -74.04 56.83
C ASP A 421 5.14 -72.87 56.54
N LYS A 422 4.05 -72.71 57.32
CA LYS A 422 3.16 -71.52 57.24
C LYS A 422 3.88 -70.23 57.63
N VAL A 423 4.66 -70.22 58.71
CA VAL A 423 5.46 -69.06 59.13
C VAL A 423 6.52 -68.71 58.07
N LYS A 424 7.18 -69.72 57.49
CA LYS A 424 8.15 -69.54 56.42
C LYS A 424 7.50 -68.99 55.14
N ALA A 425 6.33 -69.48 54.75
CA ALA A 425 5.56 -68.94 53.63
C ALA A 425 5.19 -67.46 53.85
N ARG A 426 4.81 -67.09 55.09
CA ARG A 426 4.55 -65.69 55.48
C ARG A 426 5.78 -64.80 55.35
N LEU A 427 6.91 -65.21 55.92
CA LEU A 427 8.19 -64.51 55.78
C LEU A 427 8.60 -64.32 54.31
N THR A 428 8.47 -65.37 53.48
CA THR A 428 8.80 -65.30 52.05
C THR A 428 7.89 -64.32 51.32
N ALA A 429 6.57 -64.34 51.57
CA ALA A 429 5.64 -63.40 50.96
C ALA A 429 5.93 -61.94 51.38
N GLU A 430 6.23 -61.70 52.66
CA GLU A 430 6.56 -60.37 53.20
C GLU A 430 7.87 -59.81 52.66
N GLU A 431 8.91 -60.64 52.54
CA GLU A 431 10.19 -60.23 51.95
C GLU A 431 10.03 -59.85 50.47
N ILE A 432 9.28 -60.64 49.70
CA ILE A 432 8.99 -60.35 48.29
C ILE A 432 8.15 -59.06 48.14
N VAL A 433 7.10 -58.88 48.94
CA VAL A 433 6.26 -57.66 48.91
C VAL A 433 7.08 -56.43 49.34
N SER A 434 7.93 -56.54 50.36
CA SER A 434 8.76 -55.43 50.83
C SER A 434 9.84 -55.06 49.80
N SER A 435 10.46 -56.04 49.17
CA SER A 435 11.46 -55.85 48.11
C SER A 435 10.84 -55.22 46.86
N THR A 436 9.70 -55.74 46.39
CA THR A 436 8.99 -55.19 45.23
C THR A 436 8.43 -53.78 45.48
N LEU A 437 7.90 -53.51 46.67
CA LEU A 437 7.47 -52.16 47.07
C LEU A 437 8.66 -51.19 47.15
N SER A 438 9.80 -51.61 47.72
CA SER A 438 11.01 -50.80 47.77
C SER A 438 11.57 -50.52 46.38
N GLY A 439 11.57 -51.51 45.47
CA GLY A 439 11.97 -51.33 44.08
C GLY A 439 11.04 -50.40 43.29
N ALA A 440 9.72 -50.50 43.51
CA ALA A 440 8.73 -49.63 42.89
C ALA A 440 8.83 -48.17 43.39
N ILE A 441 9.22 -47.96 44.65
CA ILE A 441 9.40 -46.63 45.25
C ILE A 441 10.77 -46.01 44.92
N ALA A 442 11.84 -46.81 44.89
CA ALA A 442 13.19 -46.35 44.53
C ALA A 442 13.27 -45.89 43.06
N GLY A 443 12.46 -46.51 42.20
CA GLY A 443 12.42 -46.24 40.76
C GLY A 443 13.71 -46.65 40.03
N PRO A 444 13.74 -46.53 38.70
CA PRO A 444 15.01 -46.50 37.98
C PRO A 444 15.76 -45.26 38.44
N GLN A 445 16.91 -45.44 39.11
CA GLN A 445 17.85 -44.34 39.28
C GLN A 445 18.17 -43.79 37.89
N PRO A 446 18.01 -42.48 37.62
CA PRO A 446 18.49 -41.91 36.39
C PRO A 446 19.99 -42.15 36.34
N GLN A 447 20.44 -42.99 35.40
CA GLN A 447 21.86 -43.19 35.18
C GLN A 447 22.42 -41.84 34.74
N SER A 448 23.15 -41.17 35.64
CA SER A 448 23.85 -39.94 35.33
C SER A 448 24.72 -40.19 34.10
N PRO A 449 24.58 -39.41 33.01
CA PRO A 449 25.48 -39.51 31.88
C PRO A 449 26.83 -38.92 32.31
N ASP A 450 27.67 -39.76 32.91
CA ASP A 450 29.01 -39.36 33.33
C ASP A 450 29.91 -39.19 32.11
N ALA A 451 30.58 -38.03 32.08
CA ALA A 451 31.71 -37.68 31.22
C ALA A 451 31.65 -38.11 29.75
N ALA A 452 30.87 -37.39 28.93
CA ALA A 452 31.26 -37.19 27.54
C ALA A 452 32.54 -36.35 27.48
N GLU A 453 33.67 -37.03 27.27
CA GLU A 453 35.01 -36.45 27.13
C GLU A 453 35.04 -35.34 26.05
N PRO A 454 35.55 -34.13 26.34
CA PRO A 454 35.64 -33.07 25.33
C PRO A 454 36.72 -33.41 24.31
N ALA A 455 36.30 -33.92 23.15
CA ALA A 455 37.19 -34.22 22.03
C ALA A 455 37.94 -32.97 21.55
N ASN A 456 39.23 -32.94 21.88
CA ASN A 456 40.23 -32.01 21.40
C ASN A 456 40.22 -31.91 19.86
N GLN A 457 39.99 -30.72 19.32
CA GLN A 457 40.31 -30.36 17.94
C GLN A 457 41.05 -29.01 17.94
N GLY A 458 42.24 -29.02 17.34
CA GLY A 458 43.05 -27.83 17.06
C GLY A 458 43.14 -27.53 15.56
#